data_AF-I3S7D7-F1
#
_entry.id   AF-I3S7D7-F1
#
_cell.length_a   1.000
_cell.length_b   1.000
_cell.length_c   1.000
_cell.angle_alpha   90.00
_cell.angle_beta   90.00
_cell.angle_gamma   90.00
#
_symmetry.space_group_name_H-M   'P 1'
#
loop_
_entity.id
_entity.type
_entity.pdbx_description
1 polymer ?
#
loop_
_entity_poly.entity_id
_entity_poly.type
_entity_poly.pdbx_seq_one_letter_code
_entity_poly.pdbx_strand_id
1 'polypeptide(L)'
;MSSQVAVSFVRRGLRRHSDPQQSARDLVKEALRLNTSDNLTAIVICLSPVEKFAESCPPQRRRFKACSISEEARNRLKSLIEGN
;
A
#
# COMPACT_ATOMS: atom_id res chain seq x y z
N MET A 1 3.67 9.27 9.65
CA MET A 1 2.84 8.77 8.52
C MET A 1 2.17 9.96 7.84
N SER A 2 2.25 10.11 6.52
CA SER A 2 1.58 11.25 5.83
C SER A 2 0.10 10.97 5.55
N SER A 3 -0.67 12.01 5.26
CA SER A 3 -2.11 11.91 4.97
C SER A 3 -2.41 10.99 3.78
N GLN A 4 -1.63 11.07 2.70
CA GLN A 4 -1.80 10.25 1.50
C GLN A 4 -1.48 8.77 1.77
N VAL A 5 -0.49 8.50 2.64
CA VAL A 5 -0.16 7.14 3.07
C VAL A 5 -1.30 6.58 3.91
N ALA A 6 -1.85 7.37 4.85
CA ALA A 6 -3.00 6.96 5.66
C ALA A 6 -4.22 6.60 4.80
N VAL A 7 -4.59 7.46 3.85
CA VAL A 7 -5.71 7.23 2.93
C VAL A 7 -5.49 5.98 2.08
N SER A 8 -4.29 5.82 1.51
CA SER A 8 -3.96 4.66 0.67
C SER A 8 -3.99 3.36 1.46
N PHE A 9 -3.49 3.39 2.70
CA PHE A 9 -3.49 2.26 3.61
C PHE A 9 -4.92 1.81 3.96
N VAL A 10 -5.77 2.74 4.40
CA VAL A 10 -7.18 2.45 4.74
C VAL A 10 -7.94 1.94 3.52
N ARG A 11 -7.79 2.58 2.34
CA ARG A 11 -8.42 2.10 1.11
C ARG A 11 -8.00 0.67 0.75
N ARG A 12 -6.73 0.30 0.99
CA ARG A 12 -6.25 -1.07 0.77
C ARG A 12 -6.77 -2.05 1.81
N GLY A 13 -6.93 -1.63 3.06
CA GLY A 13 -7.60 -2.40 4.12
C GLY A 13 -9.04 -2.72 3.74
N LEU A 14 -9.84 -1.68 3.50
CA LEU A 14 -11.26 -1.79 3.13
C LEU A 14 -11.48 -2.71 1.92
N ARG A 15 -10.62 -2.67 0.88
CA ARG A 15 -10.72 -3.60 -0.26
C ARG A 15 -10.45 -5.07 0.08
N ARG A 16 -9.70 -5.35 1.16
CA ARG A 16 -9.32 -6.72 1.54
C ARG A 16 -10.34 -7.37 2.45
N HIS A 17 -10.93 -6.61 3.38
CA HIS A 17 -11.75 -7.17 4.45
C HIS A 17 -13.10 -6.47 4.65
N SER A 18 -13.40 -5.41 3.88
CA SER A 18 -14.68 -4.69 3.92
C SER A 18 -15.14 -4.23 5.32
N ASP A 19 -14.21 -4.01 6.25
CA ASP A 19 -14.50 -3.65 7.65
C ASP A 19 -13.79 -2.34 8.05
N PRO A 20 -14.51 -1.22 8.24
CA PRO A 20 -13.91 0.05 8.63
C PRO A 20 -13.28 0.03 10.03
N GLN A 21 -13.83 -0.75 10.97
CA GLN A 21 -13.25 -0.85 12.31
C GLN A 21 -11.89 -1.56 12.25
N GLN A 22 -11.79 -2.64 11.48
CA GLN A 22 -10.51 -3.31 11.27
C GLN A 22 -9.50 -2.38 10.58
N SER A 23 -9.92 -1.61 9.57
CA SER A 23 -9.05 -0.64 8.91
C SER A 23 -8.54 0.45 9.85
N ALA A 24 -9.37 0.92 10.77
CA ALA A 24 -8.95 1.88 11.81
C ALA A 24 -7.90 1.26 12.75
N ARG A 25 -8.12 0.03 13.22
CA ARG A 25 -7.16 -0.71 14.06
C ARG A 25 -5.82 -0.90 13.36
N ASP A 26 -5.84 -1.30 12.08
CA ASP A 26 -4.62 -1.52 11.31
C ASP A 26 -3.85 -0.22 11.06
N LEU A 27 -4.56 0.89 10.88
CA LEU A 27 -3.95 2.21 10.71
C LEU A 27 -3.17 2.64 11.96
N VAL A 28 -3.76 2.44 13.14
CA VAL A 28 -3.12 2.72 14.42
C VAL A 28 -1.91 1.80 14.63
N LYS A 29 -2.06 0.50 14.37
CA LYS A 29 -0.95 -0.46 14.45
C LYS A 29 0.22 -0.09 13.55
N GLU A 30 -0.06 0.35 12.32
CA GLU A 30 0.98 0.78 11.38
C GLU A 30 1.69 2.05 11.87
N ALA A 31 0.96 3.02 12.41
CA ALA A 31 1.57 4.22 12.98
C ALA A 31 2.41 3.91 14.24
N LEU A 32 1.97 2.98 15.09
CA LEU A 32 2.76 2.48 16.23
C LEU A 32 4.03 1.76 15.77
N ARG A 33 3.94 0.93 14.72
CA ARG A 33 5.08 0.26 14.09
C ARG A 33 6.11 1.25 13.54
N LEU A 34 5.67 2.46 13.19
CA LEU A 34 6.52 3.56 12.75
C LEU A 34 7.05 4.42 13.91
N ASN A 35 7.02 3.91 15.15
CA ASN A 35 7.59 4.51 16.36
C ASN A 35 7.00 5.89 16.69
N THR A 36 5.69 6.08 16.51
CA THR A 36 5.01 7.24 17.11
C THR A 36 5.13 7.21 18.63
N SER A 37 5.34 8.36 19.26
CA SER A 37 5.52 8.51 20.71
C SER A 37 4.27 9.01 21.44
N ASP A 38 3.15 9.17 20.73
CA ASP A 38 1.92 9.80 21.25
C ASP A 38 0.74 8.80 21.29
N ASN A 39 -0.31 9.15 22.03
CA ASN A 39 -1.58 8.44 22.06
C ASN A 39 -2.31 8.62 20.72
N LEU A 40 -2.63 7.51 20.07
CA LEU A 40 -3.29 7.53 18.76
C LEU A 40 -4.75 7.13 18.84
N THR A 41 -5.60 7.91 18.17
CA THR A 41 -7.00 7.57 17.91
C THR A 41 -7.27 7.71 16.41
N ALA A 42 -7.97 6.73 15.82
CA ALA A 42 -8.37 6.78 14.41
C ALA A 42 -9.85 6.41 14.26
N ILE A 43 -10.57 7.18 13.45
CA ILE A 43 -11.97 6.94 13.10
C ILE A 43 -12.05 6.78 11.59
N VAL A 44 -12.71 5.72 11.12
CA VAL A 44 -12.97 5.48 9.70
C VAL A 44 -14.48 5.51 9.48
N ILE A 45 -14.95 6.44 8.65
CA ILE A 45 -16.36 6.59 8.28
C ILE A 45 -16.48 6.31 6.79
N CYS A 46 -17.29 5.31 6.44
CA CYS A 46 -17.64 5.03 5.05
C CYS A 46 -18.91 5.78 4.67
N LEU A 47 -18.81 6.74 3.76
CA LEU A 47 -19.95 7.53 3.26
C LEU A 47 -20.83 6.76 2.26
N SER A 48 -20.37 5.59 1.83
CA SER A 48 -21.03 4.69 0.90
C SER A 48 -20.88 3.24 1.40
N PRO A 49 -21.79 2.32 1.02
CA PRO A 49 -21.65 0.90 1.34
C PRO A 49 -20.30 0.36 0.91
N VAL A 50 -19.67 -0.43 1.79
CA VAL A 50 -18.29 -0.87 1.61
C VAL A 50 -18.13 -1.82 0.42
N GLU A 51 -19.18 -2.57 0.10
CA GLU A 51 -19.28 -3.47 -1.05
C GLU A 51 -18.93 -2.77 -2.38
N LYS A 52 -19.30 -1.49 -2.53
CA LYS A 52 -19.04 -0.69 -3.75
C LYS A 52 -17.57 -0.33 -3.94
N PHE A 53 -16.72 -0.47 -2.92
CA PHE A 53 -15.29 -0.18 -3.03
C PHE A 53 -14.50 -1.27 -3.74
N ALA A 54 -15.01 -2.50 -3.79
CA ALA A 54 -14.39 -3.60 -4.51
C ALA A 54 -14.53 -3.42 -6.04
N GLU A 55 -15.67 -2.88 -6.48
CA GLU A 55 -16.01 -2.69 -7.89
C GLU A 55 -15.50 -1.36 -8.49
N SER A 56 -15.41 -0.30 -7.68
CA SER A 56 -15.12 1.06 -8.19
C SER A 56 -13.66 1.37 -8.53
N CYS A 57 -12.72 0.46 -8.22
CA CYS A 57 -11.36 0.61 -8.71
C CYS A 57 -11.18 -0.29 -9.93
N PRO A 58 -10.89 0.24 -11.14
CA PRO A 58 -10.41 -0.64 -12.21
C PRO A 58 -9.27 -1.46 -11.62
N PRO A 59 -9.19 -2.78 -11.89
CA PRO A 59 -8.13 -3.62 -11.35
C PRO A 59 -6.86 -2.84 -11.62
N GLN A 60 -6.23 -2.34 -10.53
CA GLN A 60 -5.10 -1.46 -10.62
C GLN A 60 -4.10 -2.30 -11.40
N ARG A 61 -4.04 -2.09 -12.73
CA ARG A 61 -3.23 -2.90 -13.62
C ARG A 61 -1.91 -2.85 -12.93
N ARG A 62 -1.47 -3.99 -12.38
CA ARG A 62 -0.18 -4.08 -11.74
C ARG A 62 0.76 -3.75 -12.88
N ARG A 63 1.13 -2.47 -13.00
CA ARG A 63 2.07 -1.98 -13.99
C ARG A 63 3.48 -2.40 -13.59
N PHE A 64 3.61 -3.28 -12.60
CA PHE A 64 4.53 -4.39 -12.70
C PHE A 64 4.05 -5.36 -13.80
N LYS A 65 4.08 -4.91 -15.06
CA LYS A 65 4.69 -5.77 -16.07
C LYS A 65 6.00 -6.17 -15.43
N ALA A 66 6.22 -7.45 -15.18
CA ALA A 66 7.54 -7.91 -14.77
C ALA A 66 8.52 -7.18 -15.70
N CYS A 67 9.34 -6.27 -15.14
CA CYS A 67 10.46 -5.72 -15.88
C CYS A 67 11.39 -6.91 -16.04
N SER A 68 11.13 -7.75 -17.04
CA SER A 68 12.11 -8.68 -17.55
C SER A 68 13.25 -7.80 -18.04
N ILE A 69 14.25 -7.64 -17.19
CA ILE A 69 15.53 -7.06 -17.57
C ILE A 69 15.99 -7.86 -18.79
N SER A 70 16.26 -7.18 -19.90
CA SER A 70 16.92 -7.79 -21.05
C SER A 70 18.23 -8.41 -20.59
N GLU A 71 18.61 -9.57 -21.13
CA GLU A 71 19.90 -10.18 -20.86
C GLU A 71 21.07 -9.21 -21.11
N GLU A 72 20.90 -8.25 -22.04
CA GLU A 72 21.90 -7.21 -22.28
C GLU A 72 21.99 -6.18 -21.15
N ALA A 73 20.85 -5.78 -20.57
CA ALA A 73 20.82 -4.91 -19.40
C ALA A 73 21.37 -5.65 -18.16
N ARG A 74 21.16 -6.97 -18.07
CA ARG A 74 21.74 -7.82 -17.03
C ARG A 74 23.26 -7.90 -17.13
N ASN A 75 23.79 -8.10 -18.33
CA ASN A 75 25.23 -8.19 -18.59
C ASN A 75 25.95 -6.87 -18.32
N ARG A 76 25.35 -5.74 -18.72
CA ARG A 76 25.88 -4.39 -18.39
C ARG A 76 25.95 -4.15 -16.89
N LEU A 77 24.90 -4.52 -16.15
CA LEU A 77 24.89 -4.40 -14.69
C LEU A 77 25.98 -5.27 -14.05
N LYS A 78 26.14 -6.51 -14.51
CA LYS A 78 27.17 -7.43 -14.02
C LYS A 78 28.58 -6.86 -14.25
N SER A 79 28.86 -6.37 -15.45
CA SER A 79 30.14 -5.74 -15.79
C SER A 79 30.44 -4.50 -14.93
N LEU A 80 29.42 -3.74 -14.53
CA LEU A 80 29.60 -2.56 -13.68
C LEU A 80 29.93 -2.93 -12.23
N ILE A 81 29.37 -4.04 -11.73
CA ILE A 81 29.59 -4.53 -10.37
C ILE A 81 30.93 -5.25 -10.26
N GLU A 82 31.32 -6.01 -11.28
CA GLU A 82 32.60 -6.74 -11.34
C GLU A 82 33.78 -5.85 -11.78
N GLY A 83 33.50 -4.66 -12.33
CA GLY A 83 34.49 -3.73 -12.86
C GLY A 83 35.13 -2.78 -11.85
N ASN A 84 35.11 -3.11 -10.55
CA ASN A 84 35.79 -2.36 -9.49
C ASN A 84 36.64 -3.27 -8.60
#